data_AF-A0A0C3IFX2-F1
#
_entry.id   AF-A0A0C3IFX2-F1
#
_cell.length_a   1.000
_cell.length_b   1.000
_cell.length_c   1.000
_cell.angle_alpha   90.00
_cell.angle_beta   90.00
_cell.angle_gamma   90.00
#
_symmetry.space_group_name_H-M   'P 1'
#
loop_
_entity.id
_entity.type
_entity.pdbx_description
1 polymer ?
#
loop_
_entity_poly.entity_id
_entity_poly.type
_entity_poly.pdbx_seq_one_letter_code
_entity_poly.pdbx_strand_id
1 'polypeptide(L)'
;MSSLPPVSPGGNFPIPAQYDDPLLAFQCVSAIRPYLAEDTSAAVLVDTPVVYYEIANARVINLDSDPISEGELEVKINLNGNTLGTATVPLNATAYEIPFSLQGIQPQTSPYILSCEGVYNPTSQGDTPQTFNATAPLYVLPNPPSGSVTKMDYRTGALLARPATGMSGNYEPVFPIGFYTQFDGYLNGNLSVVDELKAQGNMTAFLDVVDRMQEVGLYLMYDMRWTYMNSTSVTEQVNALKDRPNLLLWYTADEPDGTSDPLDATTSTYDLIYNLDGYHPVSLVLNCQDYYWENYTAGTDIVMQDVYMVGNNVSFSNQWGTVCTPDYGDCGCDNCVSIPAGDTQAVPPNSTLPPGPVPANSGIGSYFNIADRVSSFKNRLEVMGWQRTKAVWTVPQAFGGSQYWTRPPTGEEWVVEAILGINHGALGVVPWSDPTPDDIKASASAFAKSLPNITPFLFDAQSALSRTNYVIGGIDIATWTNGWQTLVLAANTDYTSETVTWQEVGSTVVGMTVAFQSGSLETTSGGFTLGPVASGAFVLSGMQQKEQERMYITGSN
;
A
#
# COMPACT_ATOMS: atom_id res chain seq x y z
N MET A 1 -1.34 -17.09 -35.16
CA MET A 1 -2.34 -16.01 -34.98
C MET A 1 -3.72 -16.62 -35.10
N SER A 2 -4.56 -16.42 -34.09
CA SER A 2 -5.98 -16.81 -34.14
C SER A 2 -6.68 -16.06 -35.27
N SER A 3 -7.53 -16.74 -36.06
CA SER A 3 -8.33 -16.12 -37.13
C SER A 3 -9.68 -15.58 -36.63
N LEU A 4 -9.91 -15.62 -35.32
CA LEU A 4 -11.12 -15.09 -34.70
C LEU A 4 -10.90 -13.61 -34.30
N PRO A 5 -11.93 -12.75 -34.42
CA PRO A 5 -11.83 -11.38 -33.95
C PRO A 5 -11.59 -11.37 -32.43
N PRO A 6 -10.85 -10.38 -31.90
CA PRO A 6 -10.72 -10.19 -30.46
C PRO A 6 -12.11 -10.00 -29.84
N VAL A 7 -12.34 -10.62 -28.69
CA VAL A 7 -13.55 -10.45 -27.90
C VAL A 7 -13.14 -9.72 -26.64
N SER A 8 -13.89 -8.66 -26.29
CA SER A 8 -13.62 -7.92 -25.06
C SER A 8 -13.65 -8.86 -23.85
N PRO A 9 -12.63 -8.85 -22.99
CA PRO A 9 -12.52 -9.79 -21.88
C PRO A 9 -13.63 -9.57 -20.82
N GLY A 10 -14.22 -8.37 -20.76
CA GLY A 10 -15.16 -7.99 -19.71
C GLY A 10 -14.46 -7.90 -18.35
N GLY A 11 -15.21 -8.06 -17.26
CA GLY A 11 -14.64 -8.07 -15.91
C GLY A 11 -14.14 -6.72 -15.39
N ASN A 12 -14.20 -5.64 -16.19
CA ASN A 12 -13.80 -4.30 -15.78
C ASN A 12 -14.51 -3.87 -14.50
N PHE A 13 -13.78 -3.19 -13.62
CA PHE A 13 -14.35 -2.64 -12.41
C PHE A 13 -15.40 -1.58 -12.77
N PRO A 14 -16.64 -1.67 -12.26
CA PRO A 14 -17.70 -0.77 -12.66
C PRO A 14 -17.42 0.66 -12.20
N ILE A 15 -17.78 1.64 -13.03
CA ILE A 15 -17.79 3.05 -12.63
C ILE A 15 -18.94 3.25 -11.64
N PRO A 16 -18.69 3.76 -10.42
CA PRO A 16 -19.74 4.07 -9.45
C PRO A 16 -20.85 4.97 -10.02
N ALA A 17 -22.11 4.59 -9.82
CA ALA A 17 -23.25 5.40 -10.22
C ALA A 17 -23.25 6.73 -9.45
N GLN A 18 -23.59 7.82 -10.14
CA GLN A 18 -23.68 9.16 -9.55
C GLN A 18 -25.11 9.44 -9.06
N TYR A 19 -25.23 10.22 -7.99
CA TYR A 19 -26.49 10.59 -7.35
C TYR A 19 -26.58 12.11 -7.15
N ASP A 20 -27.79 12.67 -7.31
CA ASP A 20 -28.04 14.09 -7.02
C ASP A 20 -28.18 14.35 -5.51
N ASP A 21 -28.71 13.37 -4.76
CA ASP A 21 -28.88 13.43 -3.31
C ASP A 21 -27.60 12.96 -2.58
N PRO A 22 -27.25 13.58 -1.44
CA PRO A 22 -26.10 13.15 -0.65
C PRO A 22 -26.34 11.79 -0.01
N LEU A 23 -25.31 10.94 -0.03
CA LEU A 23 -25.28 9.63 0.59
C LEU A 23 -24.25 9.61 1.72
N LEU A 24 -24.63 9.13 2.90
CA LEU A 24 -23.71 8.83 3.99
C LEU A 24 -23.28 7.36 3.90
N ALA A 25 -21.98 7.10 3.74
CA ALA A 25 -21.41 5.76 3.87
C ALA A 25 -20.87 5.55 5.29
N PHE A 26 -21.77 5.20 6.20
CA PHE A 26 -21.40 4.94 7.59
C PHE A 26 -20.69 3.59 7.71
N GLN A 27 -19.44 3.60 8.14
CA GLN A 27 -18.63 2.41 8.34
C GLN A 27 -17.94 2.44 9.69
N CYS A 28 -17.67 1.25 10.23
CA CYS A 28 -16.83 1.12 11.42
C CYS A 28 -15.94 -0.10 11.32
N VAL A 29 -14.79 -0.06 12.00
CA VAL A 29 -13.85 -1.19 12.07
C VAL A 29 -13.03 -1.13 13.35
N SER A 30 -12.56 -2.26 13.88
CA SER A 30 -11.59 -2.23 14.98
C SER A 30 -10.29 -1.58 14.52
N ALA A 31 -9.65 -0.77 15.37
CA ALA A 31 -8.47 -0.03 14.94
C ALA A 31 -7.24 -0.92 14.70
N ILE A 32 -7.16 -2.07 15.36
CA ILE A 32 -6.13 -3.09 15.16
C ILE A 32 -6.78 -4.43 14.78
N ARG A 33 -6.11 -5.22 13.95
CA ARG A 33 -6.44 -6.65 13.71
C ARG A 33 -5.16 -7.52 13.67
N PRO A 34 -5.08 -8.62 14.42
CA PRO A 34 -5.93 -8.95 15.57
C PRO A 34 -5.49 -8.19 16.83
N TYR A 35 -6.43 -8.00 17.77
CA TYR A 35 -6.07 -7.83 19.17
C TYR A 35 -5.75 -9.20 19.77
N LEU A 36 -4.93 -9.20 20.82
CA LEU A 36 -4.49 -10.38 21.54
C LEU A 36 -4.95 -10.35 23.01
N ALA A 37 -4.88 -11.48 23.69
CA ALA A 37 -5.22 -11.59 25.11
C ALA A 37 -4.38 -10.68 26.04
N GLU A 38 -3.18 -10.29 25.59
CA GLU A 38 -2.32 -9.32 26.27
C GLU A 38 -2.74 -7.85 26.08
N ASP A 39 -3.57 -7.54 25.09
CA ASP A 39 -4.04 -6.18 24.84
C ASP A 39 -5.16 -5.81 25.84
N THR A 40 -5.10 -4.61 26.41
CA THR A 40 -6.07 -4.14 27.42
C THR A 40 -6.99 -3.03 26.91
N SER A 41 -6.53 -2.27 25.91
CA SER A 41 -7.25 -1.18 25.28
C SER A 41 -7.41 -1.44 23.79
N ALA A 42 -8.56 -1.03 23.26
CA ALA A 42 -8.86 -1.08 21.85
C ALA A 42 -9.58 0.20 21.42
N ALA A 43 -9.80 0.33 20.13
CA ALA A 43 -10.67 1.37 19.60
C ALA A 43 -11.44 0.88 18.39
N VAL A 44 -12.56 1.55 18.12
CA VAL A 44 -13.29 1.45 16.85
C VAL A 44 -13.03 2.72 16.07
N LEU A 45 -12.66 2.57 14.81
CA LEU A 45 -12.58 3.66 13.84
C LEU A 45 -13.94 3.80 13.17
N VAL A 46 -14.40 5.04 13.01
CA VAL A 46 -15.66 5.37 12.35
C VAL A 46 -15.35 6.29 11.17
N ASP A 47 -15.84 5.90 9.99
CA ASP A 47 -15.83 6.71 8.77
C ASP A 47 -17.27 7.17 8.48
N THR A 48 -17.44 8.46 8.19
CA THR A 48 -18.74 9.10 7.91
C THR A 48 -18.75 9.95 6.62
N PRO A 49 -18.10 9.52 5.52
CA PRO A 49 -18.06 10.32 4.29
C PRO A 49 -19.45 10.54 3.72
N VAL A 50 -19.73 11.79 3.35
CA VAL A 50 -20.89 12.19 2.57
C VAL A 50 -20.45 12.29 1.12
N VAL A 51 -21.02 11.44 0.27
CA VAL A 51 -20.65 11.28 -1.14
C VAL A 51 -21.86 11.44 -2.05
N TYR A 52 -21.60 11.65 -3.33
CA TYR A 52 -22.60 11.75 -4.40
C TYR A 52 -22.45 10.61 -5.43
N TYR A 53 -21.82 9.52 -5.02
CA TYR A 53 -21.59 8.35 -5.85
C TYR A 53 -21.75 7.06 -5.04
N GLU A 54 -22.07 5.96 -5.72
CA GLU A 54 -22.31 4.68 -5.08
C GLU A 54 -21.03 4.07 -4.51
N ILE A 55 -20.97 3.95 -3.19
CA ILE A 55 -19.96 3.16 -2.50
C ILE A 55 -20.64 2.21 -1.50
N ALA A 56 -19.90 1.19 -1.07
CA ALA A 56 -20.39 0.21 -0.12
C ALA A 56 -20.94 0.89 1.16
N ASN A 57 -22.15 0.49 1.52
CA ASN A 57 -22.90 0.99 2.69
C ASN A 57 -23.40 2.43 2.60
N ALA A 58 -23.26 3.12 1.46
CA ALA A 58 -23.82 4.45 1.25
C ALA A 58 -25.35 4.45 1.24
N ARG A 59 -25.97 5.37 1.99
CA ARG A 59 -27.43 5.54 2.05
C ARG A 59 -27.78 7.02 2.08
N VAL A 60 -28.93 7.38 1.51
CA VAL A 60 -29.41 8.77 1.49
C VAL A 60 -29.43 9.37 2.90
N ILE A 61 -28.82 10.54 3.05
CA ILE A 61 -28.88 11.37 4.25
C ILE A 61 -29.60 12.67 3.92
N ASN A 62 -30.58 13.06 4.74
CA ASN A 62 -31.36 14.27 4.56
C ASN A 62 -30.67 15.38 5.34
N LEU A 63 -29.75 16.08 4.70
CA LEU A 63 -29.04 17.21 5.31
C LEU A 63 -29.94 18.44 5.38
N ASP A 64 -29.81 19.21 6.46
CA ASP A 64 -30.39 20.55 6.54
C ASP A 64 -29.85 21.43 5.39
N SER A 65 -30.66 22.36 4.88
CA SER A 65 -30.26 23.18 3.73
C SER A 65 -29.11 24.14 4.07
N ASP A 66 -27.92 23.84 3.53
CA ASP A 66 -26.71 24.66 3.31
C ASP A 66 -26.03 25.28 4.57
N PRO A 67 -24.71 25.04 4.84
CA PRO A 67 -23.76 24.16 4.14
C PRO A 67 -23.66 22.76 4.76
N ILE A 68 -23.17 21.82 3.94
CA ILE A 68 -22.89 20.38 4.20
C ILE A 68 -21.93 20.13 5.41
N SER A 69 -21.44 21.17 6.10
CA SER A 69 -20.21 21.10 6.91
C SER A 69 -20.38 20.94 8.42
N GLU A 70 -21.59 20.91 8.99
CA GLU A 70 -21.74 20.95 10.47
C GLU A 70 -22.65 19.86 11.06
N GLY A 71 -23.02 18.85 10.27
CA GLY A 71 -23.76 17.71 10.81
C GLY A 71 -22.88 16.78 11.65
N GLU A 72 -23.45 16.21 12.71
CA GLU A 72 -22.79 15.21 13.55
C GLU A 72 -23.71 13.98 13.75
N LEU A 73 -23.09 12.81 13.92
CA LEU A 73 -23.75 11.56 14.28
C LEU A 73 -23.49 11.27 15.76
N GLU A 74 -24.55 10.95 16.49
CA GLU A 74 -24.41 10.29 17.79
C GLU A 74 -24.13 8.81 17.53
N VAL A 75 -22.87 8.39 17.75
CA VAL A 75 -22.41 7.03 17.46
C VAL A 75 -22.32 6.20 18.73
N LYS A 76 -22.82 4.97 18.64
CA LYS A 76 -22.81 3.97 19.71
C LYS A 76 -22.23 2.65 19.20
N ILE A 77 -21.22 2.15 19.92
CA ILE A 77 -20.56 0.88 19.64
C ILE A 77 -21.04 -0.17 20.64
N ASN A 78 -21.55 -1.28 20.13
CA ASN A 78 -22.07 -2.37 20.95
C ASN A 78 -21.40 -3.71 20.61
N LEU A 79 -21.26 -4.54 21.64
CA LEU A 79 -20.86 -5.94 21.53
C LEU A 79 -21.75 -6.80 22.42
N ASN A 80 -22.42 -7.79 21.85
CA ASN A 80 -23.34 -8.69 22.57
C ASN A 80 -24.40 -7.95 23.40
N GLY A 81 -24.91 -6.82 22.88
CA GLY A 81 -25.89 -5.98 23.57
C GLY A 81 -25.33 -5.02 24.62
N ASN A 82 -24.03 -5.09 24.94
CA ASN A 82 -23.36 -4.15 25.84
C ASN A 82 -22.72 -3.01 25.05
N THR A 83 -22.87 -1.79 25.54
CA THR A 83 -22.23 -0.61 24.95
C THR A 83 -20.77 -0.54 25.36
N LEU A 84 -19.87 -0.54 24.38
CA LEU A 84 -18.43 -0.43 24.57
C LEU A 84 -17.96 1.03 24.59
N GLY A 85 -18.59 1.89 23.80
CA GLY A 85 -18.26 3.31 23.70
C GLY A 85 -19.32 4.10 22.96
N THR A 86 -19.31 5.42 23.16
CA THR A 86 -20.17 6.39 22.47
C THR A 86 -19.36 7.63 22.13
N ALA A 87 -19.64 8.26 20.99
CA ALA A 87 -19.07 9.55 20.63
C ALA A 87 -19.98 10.32 19.69
N THR A 88 -19.89 11.63 19.73
CA THR A 88 -20.41 12.50 18.68
C THR A 88 -19.35 12.59 17.58
N VAL A 89 -19.70 12.17 16.37
CA VAL A 89 -18.77 12.03 15.23
C VAL A 89 -19.21 12.97 14.11
N PRO A 90 -18.38 13.91 13.64
CA PRO A 90 -18.77 14.81 12.56
C PRO A 90 -19.01 14.06 11.26
N LEU A 91 -19.82 14.61 10.36
CA LEU A 91 -19.87 14.16 8.97
C LEU A 91 -18.52 14.39 8.28
N ASN A 92 -18.21 13.59 7.26
CA ASN A 92 -16.91 13.56 6.59
C ASN A 92 -15.72 13.22 7.52
N ALA A 93 -15.99 12.63 8.68
CA ALA A 93 -14.94 12.09 9.52
C ALA A 93 -14.32 10.86 8.87
N THR A 94 -13.00 10.77 9.04
CA THR A 94 -12.15 9.74 8.46
C THR A 94 -11.28 9.20 9.60
N ALA A 95 -11.43 7.92 9.91
CA ALA A 95 -10.78 7.20 11.01
C ALA A 95 -11.03 7.86 12.39
N TYR A 96 -12.25 8.32 12.67
CA TYR A 96 -12.58 8.87 13.98
C TYR A 96 -12.51 7.78 15.04
N GLU A 97 -11.67 7.96 16.05
CA GLU A 97 -11.36 6.91 17.02
C GLU A 97 -12.28 6.98 18.26
N ILE A 98 -13.01 5.88 18.51
CA ILE A 98 -13.80 5.68 19.73
C ILE A 98 -13.11 4.60 20.58
N PRO A 99 -12.41 4.98 21.66
CA PRO A 99 -11.67 4.04 22.50
C PRO A 99 -12.63 3.21 23.38
N PHE A 100 -12.24 1.97 23.67
CA PHE A 100 -12.94 1.09 24.60
C PHE A 100 -11.97 0.12 25.30
N SER A 101 -12.42 -0.50 26.38
CA SER A 101 -11.64 -1.50 27.13
C SER A 101 -11.88 -2.91 26.61
N LEU A 102 -10.82 -3.69 26.44
CA LEU A 102 -10.92 -5.14 26.13
C LEU A 102 -11.21 -5.98 27.38
N GLN A 103 -11.20 -5.37 28.57
CA GLN A 103 -11.40 -6.09 29.83
C GLN A 103 -12.76 -6.82 29.86
N GLY A 104 -12.72 -8.13 30.10
CA GLY A 104 -13.91 -8.98 30.16
C GLY A 104 -14.31 -9.61 28.82
N ILE A 105 -13.73 -9.18 27.71
CA ILE A 105 -13.89 -9.85 26.40
C ILE A 105 -12.97 -11.07 26.39
N GLN A 106 -13.54 -12.27 26.23
CA GLN A 106 -12.75 -13.50 26.26
C GLN A 106 -12.04 -13.73 24.91
N PRO A 107 -10.73 -14.03 24.90
CA PRO A 107 -10.05 -14.38 23.66
C PRO A 107 -10.62 -15.66 23.03
N GLN A 108 -10.84 -15.64 21.71
CA GLN A 108 -11.36 -16.79 20.93
C GLN A 108 -10.88 -16.73 19.48
N THR A 109 -10.90 -17.86 18.78
CA THR A 109 -10.45 -17.96 17.38
C THR A 109 -11.45 -17.36 16.39
N SER A 110 -12.75 -17.45 16.69
CA SER A 110 -13.79 -16.81 15.90
C SER A 110 -13.92 -15.33 16.25
N PRO A 111 -14.11 -14.42 15.27
CA PRO A 111 -14.29 -13.02 15.58
C PRO A 111 -15.61 -12.76 16.32
N TYR A 112 -15.60 -11.76 17.18
CA TYR A 112 -16.81 -11.11 17.65
C TYR A 112 -17.42 -10.24 16.55
N ILE A 113 -18.72 -9.93 16.65
CA ILE A 113 -19.38 -8.98 15.76
C ILE A 113 -19.68 -7.70 16.53
N LEU A 114 -18.98 -6.63 16.19
CA LEU A 114 -19.32 -5.28 16.62
C LEU A 114 -20.54 -4.79 15.85
N SER A 115 -21.43 -4.10 16.56
CA SER A 115 -22.53 -3.34 15.98
C SER A 115 -22.31 -1.86 16.27
N CYS A 116 -22.28 -1.06 15.21
CA CYS A 116 -22.13 0.38 15.26
C CYS A 116 -23.43 1.01 14.78
N GLU A 117 -23.97 1.92 15.58
CA GLU A 117 -25.18 2.68 15.26
C GLU A 117 -24.81 4.16 15.26
N GLY A 118 -25.08 4.87 14.17
CA GLY A 118 -24.94 6.31 14.06
C GLY A 118 -26.31 6.97 13.87
N VAL A 119 -26.67 7.92 14.73
CA VAL A 119 -27.94 8.64 14.64
C VAL A 119 -27.67 10.09 14.23
N TYR A 120 -28.16 10.46 13.05
CA TYR A 120 -28.20 11.85 12.58
C TYR A 120 -29.50 12.51 13.06
N ASN A 121 -29.39 13.61 13.78
CA ASN A 121 -30.53 14.39 14.25
C ASN A 121 -30.60 15.71 13.46
N PRO A 122 -31.47 15.82 12.43
CA PRO A 122 -31.62 17.05 11.67
C PRO A 122 -32.13 18.18 12.56
N THR A 123 -31.68 19.40 12.29
CA THR A 123 -32.03 20.60 13.06
C THR A 123 -33.31 21.27 12.56
N SER A 124 -33.71 21.01 11.32
CA SER A 124 -34.95 21.52 10.73
C SER A 124 -36.19 20.94 11.41
N GLN A 125 -37.12 21.82 11.80
CA GLN A 125 -38.39 21.42 12.41
C GLN A 125 -39.23 20.58 11.45
N GLY A 126 -39.37 19.29 11.75
CA GLY A 126 -40.23 18.35 11.01
C GLY A 126 -39.51 17.11 10.51
N ASP A 127 -38.18 17.13 10.47
CA ASP A 127 -37.39 16.00 10.01
C ASP A 127 -37.20 14.96 11.12
N THR A 128 -37.28 13.70 10.74
CA THR A 128 -37.11 12.57 11.67
C THR A 128 -35.64 12.18 11.77
N PRO A 129 -35.12 11.82 12.96
CA PRO A 129 -33.79 11.26 13.10
C PRO A 129 -33.55 10.10 12.14
N GLN A 130 -32.40 10.09 11.48
CA GLN A 130 -31.98 9.02 10.59
C GLN A 130 -30.94 8.14 11.27
N THR A 131 -31.15 6.82 11.22
CA THR A 131 -30.24 5.83 11.83
C THR A 131 -29.48 5.08 10.75
N PHE A 132 -28.17 5.01 10.93
CA PHE A 132 -27.24 4.27 10.08
C PHE A 132 -26.60 3.16 10.91
N ASN A 133 -26.48 1.97 10.32
CA ASN A 133 -25.97 0.79 11.02
C ASN A 133 -24.84 0.16 10.21
N ALA A 134 -23.78 -0.22 10.90
CA ALA A 134 -22.68 -0.99 10.36
C ALA A 134 -22.30 -2.12 11.33
N THR A 135 -21.69 -3.17 10.79
CA THR A 135 -21.13 -4.26 11.59
C THR A 135 -19.70 -4.53 11.16
N ALA A 136 -18.85 -4.90 12.11
CA ALA A 136 -17.46 -5.21 11.84
C ALA A 136 -16.97 -6.38 12.70
N PRO A 137 -16.04 -7.22 12.20
CA PRO A 137 -15.42 -8.23 13.03
C PRO A 137 -14.47 -7.58 14.05
N LEU A 138 -14.48 -8.07 15.28
CA LEU A 138 -13.48 -7.80 16.30
C LEU A 138 -12.74 -9.11 16.61
N TYR A 139 -11.49 -9.19 16.17
CA TYR A 139 -10.61 -10.31 16.45
C TYR A 139 -9.89 -10.07 17.78
N VAL A 140 -10.25 -10.84 18.81
CA VAL A 140 -9.51 -10.92 20.08
C VAL A 140 -9.03 -12.35 20.22
N LEU A 141 -7.80 -12.59 19.76
CA LEU A 141 -7.23 -13.93 19.69
C LEU A 141 -6.46 -14.28 20.98
N PRO A 142 -6.34 -15.57 21.34
CA PRO A 142 -5.37 -15.99 22.35
C PRO A 142 -3.95 -15.55 21.99
N ASN A 143 -3.06 -15.40 22.97
CA ASN A 143 -1.64 -15.19 22.66
C ASN A 143 -1.09 -16.49 22.04
N PRO A 144 -0.49 -16.46 20.83
CA PRO A 144 0.11 -17.66 20.27
C PRO A 144 1.34 -18.07 21.12
N PRO A 145 1.56 -19.37 21.37
CA PRO A 145 2.70 -19.82 22.19
C PRO A 145 4.05 -19.36 21.65
N SER A 146 4.18 -19.23 20.34
CA SER A 146 5.37 -18.75 19.63
C SER A 146 5.59 -17.24 19.77
N GLY A 147 4.55 -16.48 20.07
CA GLY A 147 4.57 -15.02 20.02
C GLY A 147 4.66 -14.43 18.61
N SER A 148 4.59 -15.26 17.56
CA SER A 148 4.60 -14.83 16.15
C SER A 148 3.25 -14.24 15.77
N VAL A 149 3.21 -12.92 15.60
CA VAL A 149 2.00 -12.19 15.20
C VAL A 149 2.43 -10.98 14.40
N THR A 150 1.71 -10.72 13.31
CA THR A 150 1.75 -9.43 12.64
C THR A 150 0.36 -8.80 12.68
N LYS A 151 0.25 -7.66 13.36
CA LYS A 151 -1.00 -6.90 13.44
C LYS A 151 -1.09 -5.93 12.27
N MET A 152 -2.28 -5.62 11.81
CA MET A 152 -2.56 -4.46 10.97
C MET A 152 -3.12 -3.33 11.80
N ASP A 153 -2.56 -2.13 11.65
CA ASP A 153 -3.16 -0.90 12.15
C ASP A 153 -4.04 -0.28 11.07
N TYR A 154 -5.35 -0.36 11.23
CA TYR A 154 -6.31 0.13 10.25
C TYR A 154 -6.44 1.66 10.24
N ARG A 155 -5.79 2.38 11.17
CA ARG A 155 -5.68 3.84 11.09
C ARG A 155 -4.89 4.26 9.86
N THR A 156 -3.81 3.53 9.58
CA THR A 156 -2.79 3.89 8.57
C THR A 156 -2.61 2.83 7.50
N GLY A 157 -3.00 1.58 7.75
CA GLY A 157 -2.69 0.40 6.94
C GLY A 157 -1.33 -0.24 7.27
N ALA A 158 -0.63 0.23 8.30
CA ALA A 158 0.68 -0.27 8.69
C ALA A 158 0.64 -1.72 9.19
N LEU A 159 1.73 -2.46 8.95
CA LEU A 159 1.99 -3.70 9.65
C LEU A 159 2.73 -3.42 10.95
N LEU A 160 2.30 -4.01 12.06
CA LEU A 160 2.96 -3.94 13.35
C LEU A 160 3.46 -5.33 13.73
N ALA A 161 4.76 -5.45 14.00
CA ALA A 161 5.37 -6.71 14.40
C ALA A 161 6.36 -6.50 15.54
N ARG A 162 6.60 -7.56 16.31
CA ARG A 162 7.72 -7.62 17.26
C ARG A 162 9.03 -7.84 16.50
N PRO A 163 10.21 -7.61 17.11
CA PRO A 163 11.49 -7.79 16.44
C PRO A 163 11.64 -9.16 15.77
N ALA A 164 11.95 -9.20 14.48
CA ALA A 164 12.08 -10.43 13.68
C ALA A 164 13.01 -11.49 14.32
N THR A 165 14.01 -11.06 15.09
CA THR A 165 14.92 -11.95 15.84
C THR A 165 14.23 -12.91 16.83
N GLY A 166 12.97 -12.66 17.19
CA GLY A 166 12.26 -13.39 18.25
C GLY A 166 12.61 -12.93 19.66
N MET A 167 13.44 -11.89 19.80
CA MET A 167 13.65 -11.22 21.08
C MET A 167 12.39 -10.47 21.52
N SER A 168 12.21 -10.30 22.83
CA SER A 168 11.10 -9.51 23.36
C SER A 168 11.20 -8.05 22.88
N GLY A 169 10.07 -7.45 22.54
CA GLY A 169 9.97 -6.07 22.11
C GLY A 169 8.51 -5.67 21.95
N ASN A 170 8.28 -4.38 21.73
CA ASN A 170 6.94 -3.88 21.40
C ASN A 170 6.58 -4.24 19.96
N TYR A 171 5.28 -4.17 19.65
CA TYR A 171 4.84 -4.09 18.27
C TYR A 171 5.23 -2.71 17.73
N GLU A 172 6.05 -2.69 16.70
CA GLU A 172 6.48 -1.48 16.03
C GLU A 172 6.09 -1.53 14.54
N PRO A 173 5.82 -0.39 13.91
CA PRO A 173 5.53 -0.36 12.48
C PRO A 173 6.69 -0.90 11.63
N VAL A 174 6.36 -1.77 10.68
CA VAL A 174 7.29 -2.32 9.69
C VAL A 174 6.92 -1.74 8.34
N PHE A 175 7.85 -1.01 7.70
CA PHE A 175 7.74 -0.64 6.28
C PHE A 175 8.45 -1.72 5.44
N PRO A 176 7.72 -2.56 4.69
CA PRO A 176 8.34 -3.69 4.01
C PRO A 176 9.08 -3.21 2.77
N ILE A 177 10.39 -3.47 2.74
CA ILE A 177 11.25 -3.26 1.59
C ILE A 177 12.15 -4.48 1.41
N GLY A 178 11.98 -5.18 0.29
CA GLY A 178 12.69 -6.43 0.04
C GLY A 178 12.34 -6.98 -1.33
N PHE A 179 13.30 -7.63 -1.98
CA PHE A 179 13.11 -8.17 -3.31
C PHE A 179 12.42 -9.53 -3.23
N TYR A 180 11.62 -9.82 -4.24
CA TYR A 180 11.34 -11.20 -4.56
C TYR A 180 12.64 -11.94 -4.87
N THR A 181 12.80 -13.13 -4.31
CA THR A 181 14.02 -13.93 -4.48
C THR A 181 13.66 -15.40 -4.64
N GLN A 182 14.46 -16.12 -5.41
CA GLN A 182 14.29 -17.57 -5.59
C GLN A 182 15.20 -18.33 -4.63
N PHE A 183 14.64 -19.36 -3.98
CA PHE A 183 15.45 -20.27 -3.19
C PHE A 183 16.34 -21.15 -4.09
N ASP A 184 15.71 -21.82 -5.06
CA ASP A 184 16.39 -22.71 -5.99
C ASP A 184 17.24 -21.94 -7.01
N GLY A 185 18.51 -22.31 -7.12
CA GLY A 185 19.44 -21.75 -8.10
C GLY A 185 20.04 -20.39 -7.71
N TYR A 186 19.61 -19.81 -6.58
CA TYR A 186 20.14 -18.53 -6.09
C TYR A 186 20.48 -18.55 -4.59
N LEU A 187 19.50 -18.53 -3.68
CA LEU A 187 19.82 -18.55 -2.23
C LEU A 187 20.54 -19.83 -1.79
N ASN A 188 20.37 -20.93 -2.53
CA ASN A 188 21.11 -22.16 -2.32
C ASN A 188 22.46 -22.22 -3.08
N GLY A 189 22.89 -21.16 -3.78
CA GLY A 189 24.02 -21.17 -4.72
C GLY A 189 25.43 -21.40 -4.14
N ASN A 190 25.60 -21.52 -2.82
CA ASN A 190 26.85 -21.95 -2.19
C ASN A 190 26.60 -22.90 -1.01
N LEU A 191 26.38 -24.17 -1.33
CA LEU A 191 26.51 -25.29 -0.40
C LEU A 191 27.23 -26.40 -1.19
N SER A 192 28.37 -26.91 -0.72
CA SER A 192 29.07 -28.05 -1.33
C SER A 192 28.23 -29.35 -1.38
N VAL A 193 26.96 -29.29 -0.99
CA VAL A 193 25.97 -30.36 -0.84
C VAL A 193 24.65 -30.02 -1.59
N VAL A 194 24.58 -28.93 -2.37
CA VAL A 194 23.33 -28.49 -3.03
C VAL A 194 22.80 -29.40 -4.11
N ASP A 195 23.68 -29.97 -4.92
CA ASP A 195 23.22 -30.88 -5.99
C ASP A 195 22.56 -32.14 -5.40
N GLU A 196 22.99 -32.58 -4.21
CA GLU A 196 22.35 -33.68 -3.47
C GLU A 196 21.04 -33.25 -2.78
N LEU A 197 20.96 -32.03 -2.24
CA LEU A 197 19.75 -31.51 -1.57
C LEU A 197 18.63 -31.15 -2.55
N LYS A 198 18.97 -30.63 -3.73
CA LYS A 198 18.04 -30.33 -4.82
C LYS A 198 17.38 -31.61 -5.37
N ALA A 199 18.13 -32.70 -5.45
CA ALA A 199 17.59 -34.01 -5.83
C ALA A 199 16.65 -34.62 -4.76
N GLN A 200 16.68 -34.10 -3.52
CA GLN A 200 15.92 -34.61 -2.38
C GLN A 200 14.72 -33.73 -1.98
N GLY A 201 14.53 -32.55 -2.58
CA GLY A 201 13.43 -31.64 -2.21
C GLY A 201 13.47 -31.19 -0.76
N ASN A 202 14.66 -30.87 -0.22
CA ASN A 202 14.87 -30.79 1.22
C ASN A 202 14.44 -29.44 1.85
N MET A 203 13.29 -29.45 2.52
CA MET A 203 12.79 -28.36 3.40
C MET A 203 13.83 -27.84 4.40
N THR A 204 14.77 -28.67 4.85
CA THR A 204 15.79 -28.30 5.85
C THR A 204 16.65 -27.12 5.40
N ALA A 205 17.10 -27.11 4.13
CA ALA A 205 17.97 -26.04 3.63
C ALA A 205 17.23 -24.69 3.50
N PHE A 206 15.92 -24.74 3.20
CA PHE A 206 15.09 -23.54 3.24
C PHE A 206 14.94 -23.02 4.68
N LEU A 207 14.71 -23.92 5.64
CA LEU A 207 14.62 -23.54 7.05
C LEU A 207 15.93 -22.95 7.58
N ASP A 208 17.10 -23.41 7.14
CA ASP A 208 18.40 -22.80 7.48
C ASP A 208 18.50 -21.34 7.02
N VAL A 209 17.94 -21.02 5.83
CA VAL A 209 17.86 -19.63 5.35
C VAL A 209 16.91 -18.80 6.21
N VAL A 210 15.75 -19.36 6.55
CA VAL A 210 14.78 -18.67 7.43
C VAL A 210 15.35 -18.45 8.83
N ASP A 211 16.09 -19.42 9.38
CA ASP A 211 16.81 -19.29 10.65
C ASP A 211 17.84 -18.17 10.55
N ARG A 212 18.62 -18.13 9.46
CA ARG A 212 19.59 -17.06 9.25
C ARG A 212 18.93 -15.69 9.12
N MET A 213 17.80 -15.58 8.42
CA MET A 213 17.01 -14.35 8.33
C MET A 213 16.58 -13.89 9.72
N GLN A 214 16.08 -14.81 10.55
CA GLN A 214 15.70 -14.52 11.93
C GLN A 214 16.89 -13.98 12.73
N GLU A 215 18.04 -14.67 12.70
CA GLU A 215 19.26 -14.25 13.41
C GLU A 215 19.71 -12.82 13.10
N VAL A 216 19.55 -12.37 11.84
CA VAL A 216 19.95 -11.03 11.41
C VAL A 216 18.82 -10.00 11.45
N GLY A 217 17.64 -10.40 11.91
CA GLY A 217 16.49 -9.49 12.06
C GLY A 217 15.77 -9.16 10.75
N LEU A 218 15.76 -10.06 9.78
CA LEU A 218 14.98 -9.93 8.55
C LEU A 218 13.63 -10.63 8.69
N TYR A 219 12.57 -9.87 8.39
CA TYR A 219 11.23 -10.39 8.24
C TYR A 219 11.08 -11.23 6.97
N LEU A 220 10.21 -12.24 7.04
CA LEU A 220 9.86 -13.15 5.96
C LEU A 220 8.44 -12.84 5.46
N MET A 221 8.34 -12.49 4.19
CA MET A 221 7.11 -12.61 3.40
C MET A 221 7.18 -13.95 2.67
N TYR A 222 6.36 -14.92 3.08
CA TYR A 222 6.49 -16.29 2.60
C TYR A 222 5.67 -16.53 1.32
N ASP A 223 6.36 -16.97 0.27
CA ASP A 223 5.85 -17.11 -1.09
C ASP A 223 5.22 -18.49 -1.35
N MET A 224 3.95 -18.50 -1.76
CA MET A 224 3.17 -19.66 -2.17
C MET A 224 2.71 -19.60 -3.64
N ARG A 225 3.21 -18.67 -4.47
CA ARG A 225 2.63 -18.30 -5.78
C ARG A 225 2.29 -19.47 -6.72
N TRP A 226 3.09 -20.53 -6.68
CA TRP A 226 2.92 -21.70 -7.56
C TRP A 226 2.05 -22.81 -6.95
N THR A 227 1.69 -22.70 -5.67
CA THR A 227 1.04 -23.76 -4.90
C THR A 227 -0.22 -23.32 -4.17
N TYR A 228 -0.56 -22.03 -4.22
CA TYR A 228 -1.61 -21.44 -3.39
C TYR A 228 -3.00 -22.05 -3.62
N MET A 229 -3.30 -22.52 -4.83
CA MET A 229 -4.56 -23.23 -5.13
C MET A 229 -4.61 -24.68 -4.61
N ASN A 230 -3.49 -25.25 -4.16
CA ASN A 230 -3.43 -26.60 -3.61
C ASN A 230 -3.56 -26.57 -2.09
N SER A 231 -4.77 -26.82 -1.58
CA SER A 231 -5.07 -26.77 -0.15
C SER A 231 -4.19 -27.66 0.72
N THR A 232 -3.77 -28.83 0.22
CA THR A 232 -2.86 -29.72 0.96
C THR A 232 -1.48 -29.08 1.11
N SER A 233 -0.94 -28.53 0.01
CA SER A 233 0.35 -27.85 0.01
C SER A 233 0.34 -26.59 0.88
N VAL A 234 -0.73 -25.78 0.81
CA VAL A 234 -0.92 -24.61 1.68
C VAL A 234 -0.97 -25.04 3.14
N THR A 235 -1.71 -26.10 3.48
CA THR A 235 -1.82 -26.60 4.86
C THR A 235 -0.45 -27.03 5.42
N GLU A 236 0.35 -27.72 4.62
CA GLU A 236 1.70 -28.14 5.01
C GLU A 236 2.62 -26.94 5.25
N GLN A 237 2.64 -25.99 4.31
CA GLN A 237 3.50 -24.79 4.39
C GLN A 237 3.11 -23.88 5.56
N VAL A 238 1.81 -23.62 5.77
CA VAL A 238 1.33 -22.78 6.89
C VAL A 238 1.72 -23.38 8.23
N ASN A 239 1.47 -24.69 8.43
CA ASN A 239 1.80 -25.33 9.70
C ASN A 239 3.31 -25.45 9.94
N ALA A 240 4.14 -25.40 8.90
CA ALA A 240 5.59 -25.41 9.04
C ALA A 240 6.18 -24.06 9.49
N LEU A 241 5.49 -22.94 9.22
CA LEU A 241 6.09 -21.59 9.32
C LEU A 241 5.31 -20.58 10.15
N LYS A 242 4.01 -20.79 10.44
CA LYS A 242 3.18 -19.82 11.18
C LYS A 242 3.71 -19.42 12.57
N ASP A 243 4.53 -20.27 13.17
CA ASP A 243 5.13 -20.05 14.49
C ASP A 243 6.53 -19.42 14.43
N ARG A 244 7.02 -19.03 13.24
CA ARG A 244 8.33 -18.41 13.05
C ARG A 244 8.31 -16.94 13.46
N PRO A 245 9.10 -16.48 14.45
CA PRO A 245 9.05 -15.09 14.92
C PRO A 245 9.33 -14.01 13.87
N ASN A 246 10.02 -14.36 12.78
CA ASN A 246 10.28 -13.46 11.67
C ASN A 246 9.23 -13.54 10.55
N LEU A 247 8.20 -14.39 10.63
CA LEU A 247 7.12 -14.37 9.65
C LEU A 247 6.34 -13.05 9.79
N LEU A 248 6.32 -12.27 8.71
CA LEU A 248 5.56 -11.03 8.64
C LEU A 248 4.18 -11.28 8.01
N LEU A 249 4.14 -11.99 6.89
CA LEU A 249 2.90 -12.22 6.14
C LEU A 249 3.04 -13.35 5.12
N TRP A 250 1.90 -13.82 4.61
CA TRP A 250 1.80 -14.81 3.54
C TRP A 250 1.62 -14.14 2.18
N TYR A 251 2.31 -14.61 1.15
CA TYR A 251 2.15 -14.19 -0.24
C TYR A 251 1.55 -15.35 -1.05
N THR A 252 0.30 -15.22 -1.48
CA THR A 252 -0.47 -16.32 -2.06
C THR A 252 -0.39 -16.36 -3.57
N ALA A 253 -0.84 -15.33 -4.27
CA ALA A 253 -1.04 -15.36 -5.72
C ALA A 253 -0.19 -14.32 -6.44
N ASP A 254 0.36 -14.72 -7.58
CA ASP A 254 1.15 -13.92 -8.50
C ASP A 254 0.36 -13.75 -9.79
N GLU A 255 -0.18 -12.55 -9.99
CA GLU A 255 -0.98 -12.18 -11.17
C GLU A 255 -2.14 -13.15 -11.51
N PRO A 256 -3.00 -13.56 -10.53
CA PRO A 256 -4.12 -14.48 -10.81
C PRO A 256 -5.14 -13.90 -11.79
N ASP A 257 -5.19 -12.58 -11.91
CA ASP A 257 -5.97 -11.82 -12.89
C ASP A 257 -5.39 -11.94 -14.30
N GLY A 258 -4.06 -11.92 -14.44
CA GLY A 258 -3.36 -12.13 -15.71
C GLY A 258 -3.44 -13.57 -16.21
N THR A 259 -3.34 -14.56 -15.32
CA THR A 259 -3.47 -15.99 -15.67
C THR A 259 -4.91 -16.46 -15.81
N SER A 260 -5.88 -15.62 -15.42
CA SER A 260 -7.30 -15.95 -15.35
C SER A 260 -7.58 -17.19 -14.47
N ASP A 261 -6.95 -17.22 -13.30
CA ASP A 261 -7.23 -18.22 -12.28
C ASP A 261 -8.72 -18.18 -11.87
N PRO A 262 -9.29 -19.25 -11.29
CA PRO A 262 -10.68 -19.23 -10.83
C PRO A 262 -10.97 -18.05 -9.90
N LEU A 263 -12.11 -17.37 -10.11
CA LEU A 263 -12.47 -16.14 -9.38
C LEU A 263 -12.57 -16.31 -7.86
N ASP A 264 -12.71 -17.54 -7.36
CA ASP A 264 -12.78 -17.89 -5.94
C ASP A 264 -11.47 -18.46 -5.38
N ALA A 265 -10.42 -18.56 -6.21
CA ALA A 265 -9.14 -19.15 -5.81
C ALA A 265 -8.46 -18.36 -4.70
N THR A 266 -8.40 -17.02 -4.82
CA THR A 266 -7.74 -16.16 -3.82
C THR A 266 -8.47 -16.24 -2.47
N THR A 267 -9.81 -16.19 -2.47
CA THR A 267 -10.64 -16.31 -1.26
C THR A 267 -10.53 -17.68 -0.60
N SER A 268 -10.50 -18.76 -1.39
CA SER A 268 -10.40 -20.12 -0.86
C SER A 268 -9.09 -20.34 -0.09
N THR A 269 -7.98 -19.82 -0.61
CA THR A 269 -6.67 -19.90 0.05
C THR A 269 -6.59 -18.97 1.26
N TYR A 270 -7.11 -17.75 1.15
CA TYR A 270 -7.19 -16.79 2.26
C TYR A 270 -7.92 -17.38 3.48
N ASP A 271 -9.11 -17.94 3.27
CA ASP A 271 -9.92 -18.55 4.33
C ASP A 271 -9.21 -19.74 4.98
N LEU A 272 -8.54 -20.57 4.17
CA LEU A 272 -7.74 -21.70 4.67
C LEU A 272 -6.59 -21.21 5.56
N ILE A 273 -5.84 -20.20 5.13
CA ILE A 273 -4.73 -19.63 5.91
C ILE A 273 -5.26 -19.05 7.24
N TYR A 274 -6.35 -18.27 7.21
CA TYR A 274 -6.93 -17.70 8.43
C TYR A 274 -7.46 -18.75 9.41
N ASN A 275 -7.96 -19.89 8.91
CA ASN A 275 -8.38 -21.00 9.75
C ASN A 275 -7.19 -21.75 10.38
N LEU A 276 -6.02 -21.76 9.73
CA LEU A 276 -4.83 -22.46 10.20
C LEU A 276 -3.90 -21.60 11.09
N ASP A 277 -3.79 -20.32 10.78
CA ASP A 277 -2.88 -19.36 11.42
C ASP A 277 -3.67 -18.28 12.17
N GLY A 278 -4.36 -17.40 11.44
CA GLY A 278 -5.18 -16.32 12.02
C GLY A 278 -4.40 -15.13 12.59
N TYR A 279 -3.06 -15.21 12.67
CA TYR A 279 -2.20 -14.17 13.27
C TYR A 279 -1.40 -13.33 12.27
N HIS A 280 -1.31 -13.73 11.01
CA HIS A 280 -0.52 -13.02 9.99
C HIS A 280 -1.41 -12.60 8.80
N PRO A 281 -1.18 -11.42 8.22
CA PRO A 281 -1.87 -10.98 7.00
C PRO A 281 -1.53 -11.84 5.78
N VAL A 282 -2.40 -11.76 4.79
CA VAL A 282 -2.23 -12.39 3.48
C VAL A 282 -2.07 -11.30 2.42
N SER A 283 -1.22 -11.54 1.42
CA SER A 283 -0.93 -10.64 0.31
C SER A 283 -1.00 -11.35 -1.03
N LEU A 284 -1.22 -10.58 -2.10
CA LEU A 284 -1.12 -11.02 -3.50
C LEU A 284 -0.76 -9.82 -4.40
N VAL A 285 -0.29 -10.08 -5.61
CA VAL A 285 -0.07 -9.03 -6.63
C VAL A 285 -1.05 -9.20 -7.79
N LEU A 286 -1.49 -8.08 -8.35
CA LEU A 286 -2.32 -8.02 -9.55
C LEU A 286 -1.62 -7.24 -10.65
N ASN A 287 -1.63 -7.79 -11.86
CA ASN A 287 -1.05 -7.18 -13.06
C ASN A 287 -2.07 -6.41 -13.89
N CYS A 288 -3.30 -6.89 -13.96
CA CYS A 288 -4.36 -6.18 -14.64
C CYS A 288 -4.76 -4.92 -13.87
N GLN A 289 -5.19 -3.90 -14.61
CA GLN A 289 -5.68 -2.69 -13.99
C GLN A 289 -7.00 -2.98 -13.28
N ASP A 290 -7.95 -3.68 -13.90
CA ASP A 290 -9.31 -3.77 -13.37
C ASP A 290 -10.07 -5.07 -13.69
N TYR A 291 -9.40 -6.07 -14.26
CA TYR A 291 -10.03 -7.34 -14.66
C TYR A 291 -10.43 -8.20 -13.46
N TYR A 292 -11.75 -8.36 -13.25
CA TYR A 292 -12.36 -9.02 -12.07
C TYR A 292 -11.71 -8.61 -10.75
N TRP A 293 -11.34 -7.33 -10.65
CA TRP A 293 -10.53 -6.80 -9.56
C TRP A 293 -11.16 -7.08 -8.19
N GLU A 294 -12.49 -6.93 -8.08
CA GLU A 294 -13.23 -7.23 -6.84
C GLU A 294 -13.03 -8.68 -6.39
N ASN A 295 -13.14 -9.63 -7.31
CA ASN A 295 -13.02 -11.06 -7.00
C ASN A 295 -11.60 -11.41 -6.57
N TYR A 296 -10.60 -11.00 -7.35
CA TYR A 296 -9.22 -11.36 -7.06
C TYR A 296 -8.71 -10.68 -5.78
N THR A 297 -9.11 -9.44 -5.49
CA THR A 297 -8.72 -8.73 -4.26
C THR A 297 -9.53 -9.11 -3.01
N ALA A 298 -10.60 -9.88 -3.14
CA ALA A 298 -11.38 -10.32 -1.98
C ALA A 298 -10.53 -11.15 -1.00
N GLY A 299 -9.67 -12.05 -1.52
CA GLY A 299 -8.81 -12.96 -0.77
C GLY A 299 -7.44 -12.43 -0.35
N THR A 300 -7.35 -11.18 0.10
CA THR A 300 -6.08 -10.58 0.57
C THR A 300 -6.29 -9.46 1.60
N ASP A 301 -5.32 -9.22 2.48
CA ASP A 301 -5.25 -8.00 3.30
C ASP A 301 -4.32 -6.95 2.67
N ILE A 302 -3.44 -7.36 1.75
CA ILE A 302 -2.50 -6.49 1.05
C ILE A 302 -2.59 -6.79 -0.45
N VAL A 303 -3.05 -5.83 -1.24
CA VAL A 303 -3.03 -5.93 -2.70
C VAL A 303 -1.82 -5.17 -3.23
N MET A 304 -1.00 -5.83 -4.02
CA MET A 304 0.17 -5.23 -4.65
C MET A 304 -0.10 -5.00 -6.13
N GLN A 305 0.57 -4.00 -6.70
CA GLN A 305 0.54 -3.72 -8.13
C GLN A 305 1.95 -3.74 -8.71
N ASP A 306 2.11 -4.36 -9.87
CA ASP A 306 3.38 -4.58 -10.60
C ASP A 306 3.38 -3.92 -11.98
N VAL A 307 3.17 -2.61 -12.00
CA VAL A 307 3.30 -1.81 -13.22
C VAL A 307 4.76 -1.58 -13.58
N TYR A 308 5.20 -2.18 -14.67
CA TYR A 308 6.57 -2.07 -15.18
C TYR A 308 6.63 -1.28 -16.51
N MET A 309 7.08 -0.02 -16.45
CA MET A 309 7.14 0.87 -17.63
C MET A 309 8.53 1.04 -18.26
N VAL A 310 9.60 0.67 -17.55
CA VAL A 310 10.95 1.05 -17.95
C VAL A 310 11.44 0.16 -19.10
N GLY A 311 11.77 0.79 -20.22
CA GLY A 311 12.15 0.07 -21.44
C GLY A 311 10.98 -0.70 -22.08
N ASN A 312 9.73 -0.40 -21.72
CA ASN A 312 8.52 -1.02 -22.23
C ASN A 312 7.87 -0.19 -23.36
N ASN A 313 7.36 -0.88 -24.39
CA ASN A 313 6.45 -0.28 -25.38
C ASN A 313 5.02 -0.77 -25.09
N VAL A 314 4.21 0.09 -24.49
CA VAL A 314 2.83 -0.23 -24.06
C VAL A 314 1.83 -0.25 -25.22
N SER A 315 2.26 0.11 -26.43
CA SER A 315 1.42 0.08 -27.64
C SER A 315 1.72 -1.10 -28.58
N PHE A 316 2.88 -1.75 -28.42
CA PHE A 316 3.31 -2.86 -29.26
C PHE A 316 4.19 -3.85 -28.49
N SER A 317 3.76 -5.12 -28.49
CA SER A 317 4.45 -6.21 -27.83
C SER A 317 5.62 -6.71 -28.67
N ASN A 318 6.85 -6.45 -28.21
CA ASN A 318 8.03 -7.04 -28.83
C ASN A 318 8.13 -8.55 -28.61
N GLN A 319 7.54 -9.05 -27.52
CA GLN A 319 7.49 -10.47 -27.19
C GLN A 319 6.59 -11.25 -28.16
N TRP A 320 5.42 -10.71 -28.47
CA TRP A 320 4.40 -11.39 -29.28
C TRP A 320 4.33 -10.90 -30.74
N GLY A 321 4.95 -9.77 -31.05
CA GLY A 321 4.88 -9.16 -32.38
C GLY A 321 3.49 -8.61 -32.73
N THR A 322 2.76 -8.13 -31.73
CA THR A 322 1.35 -7.68 -31.84
C THR A 322 1.17 -6.27 -31.30
N VAL A 323 0.23 -5.51 -31.88
CA VAL A 323 -0.25 -4.26 -31.25
C VAL A 323 -0.95 -4.58 -29.92
N CYS A 324 -0.90 -3.63 -28.99
CA CYS A 324 -1.70 -3.67 -27.78
C CYS A 324 -2.81 -2.63 -27.85
N THR A 325 -4.02 -3.10 -27.60
CA THR A 325 -5.26 -2.34 -27.55
C THR A 325 -6.06 -2.83 -26.35
N PRO A 326 -7.09 -2.10 -25.89
CA PRO A 326 -7.91 -2.55 -24.77
C PRO A 326 -8.49 -3.97 -24.92
N ASP A 327 -8.71 -4.44 -26.15
CA ASP A 327 -9.32 -5.75 -26.41
C ASP A 327 -8.34 -6.80 -26.97
N TYR A 328 -7.06 -6.47 -27.16
CA TYR A 328 -6.12 -7.35 -27.85
C TYR A 328 -4.65 -7.04 -27.56
N GLY A 329 -3.85 -8.09 -27.36
CA GLY A 329 -2.41 -8.01 -27.17
C GLY A 329 -2.00 -8.06 -25.70
N ASP A 330 -0.71 -8.22 -25.46
CA ASP A 330 -0.10 -8.20 -24.12
C ASP A 330 1.26 -7.48 -24.22
N CYS A 331 1.34 -6.32 -23.57
CA CYS A 331 2.51 -5.46 -23.54
C CYS A 331 3.16 -5.40 -22.14
N GLY A 332 2.84 -6.32 -21.24
CA GLY A 332 3.41 -6.36 -19.88
C GLY A 332 3.02 -5.16 -19.00
N CYS A 333 1.96 -4.43 -19.36
CA CYS A 333 1.46 -3.29 -18.58
C CYS A 333 0.01 -2.99 -18.99
N ASP A 334 -0.95 -3.47 -18.22
CA ASP A 334 -2.37 -3.35 -18.57
C ASP A 334 -2.90 -1.91 -18.44
N ASN A 335 -3.59 -1.44 -19.48
CA ASN A 335 -4.10 -0.07 -19.64
C ASN A 335 -3.08 1.05 -19.37
N CYS A 336 -1.77 0.74 -19.47
CA CYS A 336 -0.75 1.74 -19.30
C CYS A 336 -0.73 2.70 -20.47
N VAL A 337 -0.71 3.99 -20.18
CA VAL A 337 -0.67 5.05 -21.18
C VAL A 337 0.76 5.39 -21.53
N SER A 338 1.00 5.62 -22.82
CA SER A 338 2.27 6.16 -23.29
C SER A 338 2.37 7.65 -23.00
N ILE A 339 3.60 8.18 -23.00
CA ILE A 339 3.84 9.63 -22.98
C ILE A 339 3.07 10.30 -24.17
N PRO A 340 2.24 11.35 -23.94
CA PRO A 340 1.40 11.95 -24.99
C PRO A 340 2.17 12.53 -26.19
N ALA A 341 1.57 12.50 -27.38
CA ALA A 341 2.14 13.08 -28.60
C ALA A 341 2.07 14.63 -28.63
N GLY A 342 3.19 15.28 -28.98
CA GLY A 342 3.29 16.75 -29.11
C GLY A 342 4.05 17.43 -27.97
N ASP A 343 4.45 16.67 -26.96
CA ASP A 343 5.42 17.11 -25.97
C ASP A 343 6.85 17.01 -26.55
N THR A 344 7.30 18.09 -27.19
CA THR A 344 8.66 18.20 -27.73
C THR A 344 9.73 18.47 -26.67
N GLN A 345 9.36 18.52 -25.38
CA GLN A 345 10.30 18.49 -24.26
C GLN A 345 10.44 17.08 -23.68
N ALA A 346 9.48 16.20 -23.93
CA ALA A 346 9.52 14.78 -23.55
C ALA A 346 10.23 13.84 -24.55
N VAL A 347 10.96 14.39 -25.52
CA VAL A 347 11.80 13.64 -26.45
C VAL A 347 13.21 14.21 -26.39
N PRO A 348 14.17 13.37 -26.00
CA PRO A 348 15.16 13.72 -25.01
C PRO A 348 14.98 15.05 -24.26
N PRO A 349 14.85 14.95 -22.93
CA PRO A 349 15.40 13.79 -22.22
C PRO A 349 14.38 12.73 -21.75
N ASN A 350 13.05 12.91 -21.85
CA ASN A 350 12.08 12.01 -21.14
C ASN A 350 11.87 10.58 -21.69
N SER A 351 12.91 9.92 -22.21
CA SER A 351 12.80 8.56 -22.72
C SER A 351 13.36 7.53 -21.75
N THR A 352 12.55 6.54 -21.37
CA THR A 352 13.05 5.28 -20.78
C THR A 352 13.79 4.39 -21.82
N LEU A 353 14.06 4.89 -23.03
CA LEU A 353 14.79 4.21 -24.10
C LEU A 353 16.24 4.72 -24.25
N PRO A 354 17.14 3.96 -24.90
CA PRO A 354 18.51 4.38 -25.18
C PRO A 354 18.60 5.67 -26.03
N PRO A 355 19.76 6.36 -26.05
CA PRO A 355 19.90 7.69 -26.64
C PRO A 355 19.48 7.78 -28.12
N GLY A 356 18.51 8.64 -28.43
CA GLY A 356 18.03 8.94 -29.78
C GLY A 356 16.73 9.75 -29.77
N PRO A 357 16.29 10.33 -30.91
CA PRO A 357 14.99 10.97 -31.00
C PRO A 357 13.88 9.93 -30.84
N VAL A 358 13.08 10.06 -29.79
CA VAL A 358 11.84 9.31 -29.56
C VAL A 358 10.73 9.88 -30.47
N PRO A 359 10.16 9.08 -31.38
CA PRO A 359 9.04 9.54 -32.19
C PRO A 359 7.83 9.86 -31.32
N ALA A 360 7.05 10.89 -31.67
CA ALA A 360 5.70 11.04 -31.11
C ALA A 360 4.89 9.77 -31.37
N ASN A 361 4.13 9.28 -30.37
CA ASN A 361 3.48 7.96 -30.39
C ASN A 361 4.47 6.77 -30.41
N SER A 362 5.61 6.88 -29.73
CA SER A 362 6.58 5.79 -29.57
C SER A 362 6.06 4.60 -28.76
N GLY A 363 4.98 4.81 -27.99
CA GLY A 363 4.45 3.81 -27.07
C GLY A 363 5.27 3.64 -25.80
N ILE A 364 6.21 4.54 -25.50
CA ILE A 364 7.00 4.48 -24.25
C ILE A 364 6.08 4.70 -23.05
N GLY A 365 6.11 3.78 -22.09
CA GLY A 365 5.36 3.89 -20.85
C GLY A 365 5.80 5.08 -19.99
N SER A 366 4.86 5.64 -19.23
CA SER A 366 5.08 6.76 -18.30
C SER A 366 5.20 6.27 -16.85
N TYR A 367 6.04 6.93 -16.03
CA TYR A 367 6.11 6.69 -14.59
C TYR A 367 4.75 6.89 -13.90
N PHE A 368 3.93 7.84 -14.40
CA PHE A 368 2.58 8.09 -13.86
C PHE A 368 1.67 6.85 -13.90
N ASN A 369 1.97 5.83 -14.71
CA ASN A 369 1.22 4.57 -14.66
C ASN A 369 1.31 3.88 -13.29
N ILE A 370 2.43 3.98 -12.56
CA ILE A 370 2.54 3.47 -11.16
C ILE A 370 1.59 4.26 -10.26
N ALA A 371 1.67 5.58 -10.32
CA ALA A 371 0.85 6.49 -9.54
C ALA A 371 -0.65 6.25 -9.77
N ASP A 372 -1.05 6.16 -11.05
CA ASP A 372 -2.42 5.91 -11.48
C ASP A 372 -2.90 4.53 -11.02
N ARG A 373 -2.06 3.50 -11.11
CA ARG A 373 -2.43 2.16 -10.68
C ARG A 373 -2.66 2.09 -9.17
N VAL A 374 -1.72 2.58 -8.37
CA VAL A 374 -1.86 2.63 -6.90
C VAL A 374 -3.10 3.44 -6.51
N SER A 375 -3.31 4.60 -7.12
CA SER A 375 -4.47 5.45 -6.85
C SER A 375 -5.79 4.77 -7.23
N SER A 376 -5.82 4.06 -8.37
CA SER A 376 -7.00 3.31 -8.81
C SER A 376 -7.33 2.16 -7.85
N PHE A 377 -6.33 1.44 -7.34
CA PHE A 377 -6.56 0.37 -6.35
C PHE A 377 -7.14 0.95 -5.06
N LYS A 378 -6.61 2.08 -4.57
CA LYS A 378 -7.15 2.76 -3.38
C LYS A 378 -8.59 3.24 -3.58
N ASN A 379 -8.90 3.82 -4.74
CA ASN A 379 -10.27 4.25 -5.06
C ASN A 379 -11.23 3.05 -5.07
N ARG A 380 -10.84 1.92 -5.67
CA ARG A 380 -11.68 0.72 -5.67
C ARG A 380 -11.85 0.13 -4.28
N LEU A 381 -10.81 0.15 -3.44
CA LEU A 381 -10.93 -0.23 -2.03
C LEU A 381 -11.98 0.63 -1.32
N GLU A 382 -12.03 1.94 -1.57
CA GLU A 382 -13.08 2.83 -1.02
C GLU A 382 -14.47 2.46 -1.54
N VAL A 383 -14.63 2.27 -2.86
CA VAL A 383 -15.90 1.86 -3.46
C VAL A 383 -16.43 0.57 -2.84
N MET A 384 -15.53 -0.38 -2.56
CA MET A 384 -15.88 -1.66 -1.93
C MET A 384 -16.02 -1.61 -0.40
N GLY A 385 -15.70 -0.48 0.25
CA GLY A 385 -15.69 -0.37 1.71
C GLY A 385 -14.53 -1.11 2.39
N TRP A 386 -13.42 -1.31 1.68
CA TRP A 386 -12.21 -2.01 2.11
C TRP A 386 -11.02 -1.09 2.36
N GLN A 387 -11.19 0.24 2.24
CA GLN A 387 -10.12 1.24 2.38
C GLN A 387 -9.37 1.22 3.72
N ARG A 388 -9.96 0.61 4.75
CA ARG A 388 -9.33 0.42 6.07
C ARG A 388 -8.76 -0.97 6.29
N THR A 389 -9.42 -1.98 5.72
CA THR A 389 -9.13 -3.38 6.00
C THR A 389 -8.13 -3.99 5.03
N LYS A 390 -7.78 -3.27 3.96
CA LYS A 390 -6.77 -3.67 2.99
C LYS A 390 -5.77 -2.55 2.75
N ALA A 391 -4.51 -2.92 2.57
CA ALA A 391 -3.44 -2.00 2.18
C ALA A 391 -3.06 -2.21 0.71
N VAL A 392 -2.52 -1.17 0.08
CA VAL A 392 -1.93 -1.25 -1.26
C VAL A 392 -0.42 -1.18 -1.12
N TRP A 393 0.35 -2.05 -1.79
CA TRP A 393 1.82 -1.93 -1.92
C TRP A 393 2.24 -1.83 -3.39
N THR A 394 3.49 -1.48 -3.64
CA THR A 394 4.06 -1.36 -4.98
C THR A 394 5.14 -2.38 -5.23
N VAL A 395 5.21 -2.89 -6.46
CA VAL A 395 6.23 -3.82 -6.94
C VAL A 395 7.00 -3.12 -8.08
N PRO A 396 8.10 -2.40 -7.78
CA PRO A 396 8.90 -1.74 -8.82
C PRO A 396 9.60 -2.73 -9.74
N GLN A 397 9.87 -2.31 -10.97
CA GLN A 397 10.69 -3.06 -11.92
C GLN A 397 12.14 -3.09 -11.42
N ALA A 398 12.73 -4.27 -11.28
CA ALA A 398 14.15 -4.41 -10.96
C ALA A 398 14.88 -5.37 -11.92
N PHE A 399 14.32 -5.52 -13.12
CA PHE A 399 14.75 -6.45 -14.15
C PHE A 399 14.54 -5.85 -15.55
N GLY A 400 15.08 -6.50 -16.57
CA GLY A 400 14.81 -6.18 -17.97
C GLY A 400 15.84 -6.80 -18.91
N GLY A 401 15.72 -6.49 -20.21
CA GLY A 401 16.50 -7.16 -21.27
C GLY A 401 15.85 -8.47 -21.75
N SER A 402 14.58 -8.69 -21.43
CA SER A 402 13.80 -9.87 -21.82
C SER A 402 12.31 -9.53 -21.97
N GLN A 403 11.58 -10.37 -22.71
CA GLN A 403 10.13 -10.25 -22.92
C GLN A 403 9.73 -8.88 -23.50
N TYR A 404 8.99 -8.08 -22.73
CA TYR A 404 8.47 -6.78 -23.12
C TYR A 404 9.49 -5.65 -22.87
N TRP A 405 10.34 -5.79 -21.85
CA TRP A 405 11.24 -4.76 -21.35
C TRP A 405 12.63 -4.86 -21.97
N THR A 406 12.99 -3.86 -22.76
CA THR A 406 14.25 -3.85 -23.52
C THR A 406 15.50 -3.64 -22.68
N ARG A 407 15.35 -3.11 -21.46
CA ARG A 407 16.45 -2.90 -20.49
C ARG A 407 15.91 -2.91 -19.05
N PRO A 408 16.76 -3.16 -18.05
CA PRO A 408 16.42 -2.84 -16.67
C PRO A 408 16.41 -1.33 -16.42
N PRO A 409 15.76 -0.86 -15.33
CA PRO A 409 15.95 0.52 -14.86
C PRO A 409 17.37 0.78 -14.37
N THR A 410 17.75 2.05 -14.25
CA THR A 410 18.90 2.46 -13.43
C THR A 410 18.52 2.46 -11.95
N GLY A 411 19.53 2.51 -11.08
CA GLY A 411 19.31 2.71 -9.65
C GLY A 411 18.46 3.94 -9.30
N GLU A 412 18.65 5.07 -9.98
CA GLU A 412 17.82 6.26 -9.77
C GLU A 412 16.37 6.08 -10.25
N GLU A 413 16.17 5.46 -11.42
CA GLU A 413 14.83 5.16 -11.95
C GLU A 413 14.05 4.23 -11.01
N TRP A 414 14.71 3.22 -10.43
CA TRP A 414 14.09 2.34 -9.44
C TRP A 414 13.61 3.12 -8.19
N VAL A 415 14.37 4.13 -7.76
CA VAL A 415 13.96 4.99 -6.64
C VAL A 415 12.74 5.84 -6.99
N VAL A 416 12.67 6.35 -8.22
CA VAL A 416 11.49 7.08 -8.74
C VAL A 416 10.25 6.17 -8.69
N GLU A 417 10.35 4.94 -9.19
CA GLU A 417 9.26 3.96 -9.16
C GLU A 417 8.76 3.68 -7.72
N ALA A 418 9.68 3.47 -6.78
CA ALA A 418 9.36 3.23 -5.39
C ALA A 418 8.66 4.44 -4.72
N ILE A 419 9.19 5.65 -4.96
CA ILE A 419 8.63 6.88 -4.39
C ILE A 419 7.26 7.21 -4.98
N LEU A 420 7.03 7.04 -6.28
CA LEU A 420 5.70 7.23 -6.87
C LEU A 420 4.67 6.33 -6.21
N GLY A 421 5.02 5.06 -5.98
CA GLY A 421 4.15 4.15 -5.24
C GLY A 421 3.81 4.72 -3.85
N ILE A 422 4.82 5.12 -3.07
CA ILE A 422 4.64 5.65 -1.70
C ILE A 422 3.81 6.94 -1.69
N ASN A 423 4.15 7.88 -2.58
CA ASN A 423 3.44 9.15 -2.72
C ASN A 423 1.95 8.89 -2.99
N HIS A 424 1.61 7.89 -3.81
CA HIS A 424 0.23 7.54 -4.13
C HIS A 424 -0.43 6.57 -3.14
N GLY A 425 0.33 6.01 -2.20
CA GLY A 425 -0.16 5.43 -0.94
C GLY A 425 0.21 3.98 -0.73
N ALA A 426 1.21 3.51 -1.46
CA ALA A 426 1.82 2.23 -1.21
C ALA A 426 2.50 2.23 0.17
N LEU A 427 2.24 1.19 0.97
CA LEU A 427 2.81 1.04 2.32
C LEU A 427 3.92 -0.02 2.40
N GLY A 428 4.39 -0.47 1.23
CA GLY A 428 5.49 -1.42 1.06
C GLY A 428 6.01 -1.37 -0.37
N VAL A 429 7.29 -1.73 -0.54
CA VAL A 429 8.03 -1.73 -1.80
C VAL A 429 8.66 -3.11 -1.97
N VAL A 430 8.13 -3.94 -2.86
CA VAL A 430 8.56 -5.34 -3.03
C VAL A 430 9.02 -5.56 -4.47
N PRO A 431 10.25 -5.18 -4.87
CA PRO A 431 10.64 -5.19 -6.28
C PRO A 431 10.81 -6.60 -6.82
N TRP A 432 10.37 -6.81 -8.07
CA TRP A 432 10.68 -8.01 -8.83
C TRP A 432 11.91 -7.73 -9.70
N SER A 433 13.05 -8.39 -9.51
CA SER A 433 13.40 -9.39 -8.48
C SER A 433 14.92 -9.41 -8.26
N ASP A 434 15.41 -10.12 -7.23
CA ASP A 434 16.83 -10.40 -6.99
C ASP A 434 17.18 -11.83 -7.49
N PRO A 435 18.31 -12.03 -8.20
CA PRO A 435 19.38 -11.08 -8.49
C PRO A 435 18.97 -9.93 -9.43
N THR A 436 19.37 -8.71 -9.08
CA THR A 436 19.14 -7.46 -9.82
C THR A 436 20.48 -6.79 -10.15
N PRO A 437 20.56 -5.87 -11.15
CA PRO A 437 21.72 -5.00 -11.34
C PRO A 437 22.25 -4.35 -10.04
N ASP A 438 23.59 -4.27 -9.93
CA ASP A 438 24.26 -3.79 -8.71
C ASP A 438 23.88 -2.36 -8.31
N ASP A 439 23.59 -1.49 -9.29
CA ASP A 439 23.20 -0.09 -9.06
C ASP A 439 21.77 0.01 -8.49
N ILE A 440 20.85 -0.83 -8.94
CA ILE A 440 19.51 -0.98 -8.34
C ILE A 440 19.65 -1.49 -6.90
N LYS A 441 20.46 -2.53 -6.67
CA LYS A 441 20.68 -3.08 -5.32
C LYS A 441 21.28 -2.05 -4.36
N ALA A 442 22.22 -1.24 -4.84
CA ALA A 442 22.82 -0.15 -4.08
C ALA A 442 21.79 0.93 -3.73
N SER A 443 20.95 1.32 -4.69
CA SER A 443 19.91 2.35 -4.52
C SER A 443 18.81 1.89 -3.57
N ALA A 444 18.33 0.65 -3.72
CA ALA A 444 17.39 0.04 -2.80
C ALA A 444 17.95 -0.06 -1.37
N SER A 445 19.22 -0.42 -1.22
CA SER A 445 19.90 -0.46 0.08
C SER A 445 20.03 0.92 0.71
N ALA A 446 20.32 1.96 -0.09
CA ALA A 446 20.41 3.33 0.38
C ALA A 446 19.04 3.86 0.83
N PHE A 447 18.00 3.59 0.03
CA PHE A 447 16.63 3.99 0.35
C PHE A 447 16.12 3.28 1.61
N ALA A 448 16.31 1.97 1.72
CA ALA A 448 15.94 1.18 2.91
C ALA A 448 16.59 1.73 4.20
N LYS A 449 17.86 2.16 4.14
CA LYS A 449 18.56 2.78 5.29
C LYS A 449 18.01 4.14 5.69
N SER A 450 17.29 4.83 4.79
CA SER A 450 16.65 6.11 5.09
C SER A 450 15.25 5.98 5.71
N LEU A 451 14.59 4.82 5.53
CA LEU A 451 13.22 4.59 6.02
C LEU A 451 13.01 4.89 7.51
N PRO A 452 13.94 4.64 8.45
CA PRO A 452 13.76 5.04 9.84
C PRO A 452 13.47 6.54 10.05
N ASN A 453 13.86 7.41 9.10
CA ASN A 453 13.57 8.85 9.13
C ASN A 453 12.28 9.24 8.36
N ILE A 454 11.69 8.30 7.62
CA ILE A 454 10.52 8.50 6.74
C ILE A 454 9.28 7.83 7.34
N THR A 455 9.40 6.57 7.73
CA THR A 455 8.34 5.70 8.28
C THR A 455 7.53 6.34 9.43
N PRO A 456 8.13 7.10 10.38
CA PRO A 456 7.36 7.77 11.42
C PRO A 456 6.30 8.74 10.90
N PHE A 457 6.46 9.31 9.70
CA PHE A 457 5.46 10.18 9.08
C PHE A 457 4.39 9.42 8.31
N LEU A 458 4.75 8.26 7.73
CA LEU A 458 3.83 7.40 6.98
C LEU A 458 2.86 6.65 7.89
N PHE A 459 3.31 6.30 9.09
CA PHE A 459 2.56 5.47 10.04
C PHE A 459 2.13 6.20 11.32
N ASP A 460 2.35 7.51 11.41
CA ASP A 460 1.63 8.36 12.37
C ASP A 460 0.22 8.64 11.83
N ALA A 461 -0.82 8.35 12.61
CA ALA A 461 -2.20 8.41 12.14
C ALA A 461 -2.61 9.83 11.68
N GLN A 462 -2.21 10.86 12.43
CA GLN A 462 -2.52 12.25 12.07
C GLN A 462 -1.82 12.65 10.77
N SER A 463 -0.54 12.34 10.67
CA SER A 463 0.31 12.62 9.52
C SER A 463 -0.15 11.86 8.26
N ALA A 464 -0.51 10.58 8.38
CA ALA A 464 -1.01 9.75 7.29
C ALA A 464 -2.33 10.30 6.70
N LEU A 465 -3.25 10.76 7.55
CA LEU A 465 -4.50 11.40 7.13
C LEU A 465 -4.29 12.78 6.49
N SER A 466 -3.18 13.46 6.80
CA SER A 466 -2.83 14.77 6.23
C SER A 466 -2.12 14.69 4.87
N ARG A 467 -1.93 13.47 4.33
CA ARG A 467 -1.15 13.29 3.10
C ARG A 467 -1.74 14.08 1.93
N THR A 468 -0.91 14.91 1.32
CA THR A 468 -1.28 15.70 0.13
C THR A 468 -0.31 15.42 -1.00
N ASN A 469 -0.81 15.35 -2.23
CA ASN A 469 -0.02 15.09 -3.44
C ASN A 469 0.05 16.33 -4.34
N TYR A 470 1.18 16.52 -5.03
CA TYR A 470 1.44 17.59 -5.97
C TYR A 470 2.19 17.03 -7.18
N VAL A 471 1.94 17.62 -8.36
CA VAL A 471 2.79 17.41 -9.54
C VAL A 471 3.22 18.79 -10.04
N ILE A 472 4.51 19.09 -9.96
CA ILE A 472 5.07 20.40 -10.28
C ILE A 472 6.21 20.19 -11.28
N GLY A 473 6.02 20.61 -12.52
CA GLY A 473 7.03 20.48 -13.57
C GLY A 473 7.55 19.03 -13.72
N GLY A 474 6.66 18.02 -13.72
CA GLY A 474 7.06 16.62 -13.82
C GLY A 474 7.61 15.97 -12.55
N ILE A 475 7.77 16.73 -11.46
CA ILE A 475 8.11 16.17 -10.15
C ILE A 475 6.83 15.75 -9.44
N ASP A 476 6.71 14.44 -9.15
CA ASP A 476 5.69 13.89 -8.27
C ASP A 476 6.11 14.05 -6.81
N ILE A 477 5.23 14.62 -5.98
CA ILE A 477 5.52 14.97 -4.60
C ILE A 477 4.36 14.56 -3.72
N ALA A 478 4.66 13.95 -2.57
CA ALA A 478 3.71 13.88 -1.47
C ALA A 478 4.29 14.48 -0.19
N THR A 479 3.40 15.03 0.62
CA THR A 479 3.72 15.63 1.91
C THR A 479 2.91 15.02 3.04
N TRP A 480 3.53 14.81 4.20
CA TRP A 480 2.89 14.31 5.42
C TRP A 480 3.25 15.22 6.60
N THR A 481 2.26 15.70 7.34
CA THR A 481 2.46 16.71 8.40
C THR A 481 1.93 16.22 9.74
N ASN A 482 2.81 16.14 10.74
CA ASN A 482 2.45 15.77 12.11
C ASN A 482 2.14 16.98 13.02
N GLY A 483 1.82 18.14 12.41
CA GLY A 483 1.56 19.42 13.07
C GLY A 483 2.79 20.32 13.26
N TRP A 484 3.99 19.75 13.35
CA TRP A 484 5.23 20.50 13.66
C TRP A 484 6.32 20.30 12.61
N GLN A 485 6.34 19.12 12.00
CA GLN A 485 7.24 18.75 10.92
C GLN A 485 6.43 18.25 9.73
N THR A 486 6.97 18.51 8.54
CA THR A 486 6.43 18.01 7.29
C THR A 486 7.49 17.19 6.59
N LEU A 487 7.22 15.92 6.33
CA LEU A 487 7.96 15.13 5.36
C LEU A 487 7.53 15.56 3.96
N VAL A 488 8.48 15.81 3.08
CA VAL A 488 8.29 15.96 1.64
C VAL A 488 9.06 14.86 0.94
N LEU A 489 8.39 14.03 0.15
CA LEU A 489 9.02 12.98 -0.65
C LEU A 489 8.76 13.30 -2.13
N ALA A 490 9.83 13.53 -2.88
CA ALA A 490 9.77 14.04 -4.24
C ALA A 490 10.56 13.14 -5.20
N ALA A 491 9.97 12.84 -6.36
CA ALA A 491 10.60 12.09 -7.44
C ALA A 491 10.42 12.83 -8.76
N ASN A 492 11.53 13.12 -9.44
CA ASN A 492 11.49 13.69 -10.77
C ASN A 492 11.19 12.58 -11.79
N THR A 493 10.04 12.66 -12.45
CA THR A 493 9.66 11.68 -13.48
C THR A 493 10.24 12.02 -14.86
N ASP A 494 10.82 13.21 -14.98
CA ASP A 494 11.47 13.71 -16.18
C ASP A 494 12.98 13.48 -16.10
N TYR A 495 13.61 13.48 -17.28
CA TYR A 495 15.06 13.40 -17.39
C TYR A 495 15.68 14.78 -17.64
N THR A 496 14.94 15.85 -17.38
CA THR A 496 15.44 17.23 -17.22
C THR A 496 15.66 17.54 -15.75
N SER A 497 16.37 18.62 -15.45
CA SER A 497 16.41 19.15 -14.08
C SER A 497 15.21 20.07 -13.86
N GLU A 498 14.56 19.95 -12.71
CA GLU A 498 13.37 20.71 -12.38
C GLU A 498 13.46 21.27 -10.95
N THR A 499 12.99 22.51 -10.78
CA THR A 499 13.07 23.26 -9.52
C THR A 499 11.68 23.43 -8.92
N VAL A 500 11.55 23.13 -7.63
CA VAL A 500 10.31 23.29 -6.86
C VAL A 500 10.57 24.19 -5.67
N THR A 501 9.69 25.15 -5.45
CA THR A 501 9.71 26.01 -4.27
C THR A 501 8.89 25.40 -3.13
N TRP A 502 9.27 25.71 -1.89
CA TRP A 502 8.50 25.26 -0.72
C TRP A 502 7.07 25.80 -0.72
N GLN A 503 6.85 26.98 -1.32
CA GLN A 503 5.53 27.60 -1.44
C GLN A 503 4.59 26.78 -2.34
N GLU A 504 5.10 26.17 -3.41
CA GLU A 504 4.28 25.37 -4.34
C GLU A 504 3.78 24.07 -3.68
N VAL A 505 4.49 23.56 -2.67
CA VAL A 505 4.06 22.41 -1.85
C VAL A 505 3.39 22.84 -0.53
N GLY A 506 2.89 24.08 -0.47
CA GLY A 506 2.12 24.59 0.66
C GLY A 506 2.92 24.80 1.95
N SER A 507 4.26 24.87 1.89
CA SER A 507 5.13 24.98 3.06
C SER A 507 5.87 26.32 3.15
N THR A 508 6.00 26.84 4.37
CA THR A 508 6.90 27.96 4.68
C THR A 508 7.93 27.45 5.70
N VAL A 509 9.19 27.38 5.27
CA VAL A 509 10.21 26.63 6.02
C VAL A 509 11.09 27.56 6.85
N VAL A 510 11.42 27.12 8.07
CA VAL A 510 12.44 27.76 8.93
C VAL A 510 13.68 26.88 9.03
N GLY A 511 13.53 25.57 8.85
CA GLY A 511 14.60 24.58 8.79
C GLY A 511 14.23 23.42 7.86
N MET A 512 15.25 22.80 7.29
CA MET A 512 15.13 21.67 6.36
C MET A 512 16.33 20.73 6.54
N THR A 513 16.02 19.44 6.60
CA THR A 513 17.01 18.35 6.62
C THR A 513 16.73 17.42 5.45
N VAL A 514 17.76 17.08 4.68
CA VAL A 514 17.67 16.03 3.65
C VAL A 514 17.76 14.67 4.34
N ALA A 515 16.66 13.93 4.35
CA ALA A 515 16.58 12.58 4.91
C ALA A 515 17.06 11.50 3.92
N PHE A 516 16.93 11.76 2.62
CA PHE A 516 17.37 10.87 1.55
C PHE A 516 17.59 11.64 0.24
N GLN A 517 18.49 11.13 -0.60
CA GLN A 517 18.78 11.64 -1.93
C GLN A 517 19.15 10.47 -2.86
N SER A 518 18.63 10.53 -4.09
CA SER A 518 19.07 9.71 -5.23
C SER A 518 19.29 10.63 -6.42
N GLY A 519 20.39 10.47 -7.16
CA GLY A 519 20.78 11.39 -8.24
C GLY A 519 21.20 12.79 -7.74
N SER A 520 21.12 13.77 -8.64
CA SER A 520 21.55 15.16 -8.33
C SER A 520 20.45 15.93 -7.59
N LEU A 521 20.80 16.55 -6.47
CA LEU A 521 19.92 17.38 -5.65
C LEU A 521 20.65 18.65 -5.22
N GLU A 522 20.03 19.79 -5.47
CA GLU A 522 20.43 21.08 -4.92
C GLU A 522 19.32 21.61 -3.99
N THR A 523 19.69 22.20 -2.85
CA THR A 523 18.72 22.80 -1.93
C THR A 523 19.06 24.25 -1.68
N THR A 524 18.01 25.05 -1.52
CA THR A 524 18.09 26.46 -1.12
C THR A 524 17.14 26.71 0.04
N SER A 525 17.19 27.90 0.64
CA SER A 525 16.19 28.30 1.63
C SER A 525 14.77 28.41 1.05
N GLY A 526 14.63 28.50 -0.28
CA GLY A 526 13.34 28.70 -0.96
C GLY A 526 12.78 27.45 -1.62
N GLY A 527 13.57 26.38 -1.78
CA GLY A 527 13.14 25.18 -2.49
C GLY A 527 14.27 24.19 -2.73
N PHE A 528 14.06 23.31 -3.69
CA PHE A 528 15.03 22.32 -4.14
C PHE A 528 15.01 22.18 -5.66
N THR A 529 16.09 21.63 -6.22
CA THR A 529 16.20 21.27 -7.64
C THR A 529 16.63 19.82 -7.73
N LEU A 530 15.85 19.01 -8.44
CA LEU A 530 16.18 17.62 -8.75
C LEU A 530 16.73 17.55 -10.16
N GLY A 531 17.83 16.83 -10.34
CA GLY A 531 18.33 16.48 -11.67
C GLY A 531 17.43 15.45 -12.38
N PRO A 532 17.83 15.04 -13.59
CA PRO A 532 17.16 13.99 -14.36
C PRO A 532 16.93 12.74 -13.51
N VAL A 533 15.68 12.25 -13.44
CA VAL A 533 15.28 11.05 -12.67
C VAL A 533 15.81 10.99 -11.23
N ALA A 534 16.09 12.15 -10.63
CA ALA A 534 16.55 12.26 -9.26
C ALA A 534 15.38 12.26 -8.28
N SER A 535 15.66 11.94 -7.02
CA SER A 535 14.66 11.91 -5.94
C SER A 535 15.22 12.46 -4.64
N GLY A 536 14.35 12.99 -3.79
CA GLY A 536 14.72 13.53 -2.48
C GLY A 536 13.64 13.32 -1.42
N ALA A 537 14.07 13.07 -0.19
CA ALA A 537 13.21 13.15 0.98
C ALA A 537 13.70 14.26 1.90
N PHE A 538 12.79 15.12 2.34
CA PHE A 538 13.09 16.29 3.16
C PHE A 538 12.22 16.29 4.40
N VAL A 539 12.80 16.61 5.55
CA VAL A 539 12.04 16.90 6.77
C VAL A 539 12.12 18.40 7.02
N LEU A 540 10.97 19.06 6.89
CA LEU A 540 10.80 20.50 7.08
C LEU A 540 10.33 20.77 8.52
N SER A 541 10.85 21.82 9.15
CA SER A 541 10.39 22.27 10.47
C SER A 541 9.76 23.67 10.43
N GLY A 542 8.61 23.80 11.11
CA GLY A 542 7.86 25.05 11.24
C GLY A 542 8.35 25.96 12.39
N MET A 543 7.84 27.20 12.45
CA MET A 543 8.24 28.24 13.44
C MET A 543 8.02 27.85 14.93
N GLN A 544 7.06 26.98 15.24
CA GLN A 544 6.68 26.66 16.62
C GLN A 544 7.77 25.93 17.43
N GLN A 545 8.72 25.27 16.76
CA GLN A 545 9.85 24.61 17.43
C GLN A 545 10.75 25.63 18.17
N LYS A 546 10.96 26.82 17.59
CA LYS A 546 11.81 27.86 18.21
C LYS A 546 11.14 28.60 19.37
N GLU A 547 9.82 28.68 19.41
CA GLU A 547 9.10 29.34 20.50
C GLU A 547 9.00 28.44 21.74
N GLN A 548 8.87 27.12 21.59
CA GLN A 548 8.96 26.18 22.71
C GLN A 548 10.39 25.97 23.21
N GLU A 549 11.40 25.90 22.34
CA GLU A 549 12.80 25.89 22.80
C GLU A 549 13.15 27.21 23.53
N ARG A 550 12.60 28.35 23.10
CA ARG A 550 12.72 29.61 23.85
C ARG A 550 11.96 29.59 25.18
N MET A 551 10.77 29.00 25.26
CA MET A 551 10.04 28.86 26.53
C MET A 551 10.73 27.90 27.52
N TYR A 552 11.36 26.83 27.04
CA TYR A 552 12.14 25.92 27.90
C TYR A 552 13.47 26.51 28.37
N ILE A 553 14.09 27.41 27.59
CA ILE A 553 15.35 28.08 27.97
C ILE A 553 15.09 29.32 28.86
N THR A 554 13.90 29.92 28.80
CA THR A 554 13.55 31.10 29.63
C THR A 554 12.80 30.78 30.92
N GLY A 555 12.38 29.52 31.13
CA GLY A 555 11.75 29.04 32.36
C GLY A 555 12.72 28.67 33.50
N SER A 556 14.02 28.85 33.31
CA SER A 556 15.07 28.49 34.28
C SER A 556 15.87 29.71 34.76
N ASN A 557 15.20 30.75 35.27
CA ASN A 557 15.82 31.80 36.09
C ASN A 557 14.90 32.26 37.20
#